data_AF-A0A176UA58-F1
#
_entry.id   AF-A0A176UA58-F1
#
_cell.length_a   1.000
_cell.length_b   1.000
_cell.length_c   1.000
_cell.angle_alpha   90.00
_cell.angle_beta   90.00
_cell.angle_gamma   90.00
#
_symmetry.space_group_name_H-M   'P 1'
#
loop_
_entity.id
_entity.type
_entity.pdbx_description
1 polymer ?
#
loop_
_entity_poly.entity_id
_entity_poly.type
_entity_poly.pdbx_seq_one_letter_code
_entity_poly.pdbx_strand_id
1 'polypeptide(L)'
;MEQRFKELAATICEQHEIEILAMECHIDHVHLFVSALPQLSIPDIMKYVKGGTANVLRTEFPELSRMPSLWTRSYFVSTAGEVSSETIKWYVETQKTRY
;
A
#
# COMPACT_ATOMS: atom_id res chain seq x y z
N MET A 1 -9.82 -6.95 -9.17
CA MET A 1 -9.36 -6.89 -7.76
C MET A 1 -8.31 -5.80 -7.58
N GLU A 2 -7.22 -5.79 -8.36
CA GLU A 2 -6.17 -4.75 -8.29
C GLU A 2 -6.73 -3.32 -8.34
N GLN A 3 -7.51 -2.98 -9.36
CA GLN A 3 -8.10 -1.64 -9.50
C GLN A 3 -8.87 -1.22 -8.25
N ARG A 4 -9.64 -2.16 -7.68
CA ARG A 4 -10.43 -1.92 -6.48
C ARG A 4 -9.55 -1.71 -5.23
N PHE A 5 -8.48 -2.48 -5.11
CA PHE A 5 -7.48 -2.26 -4.07
C PHE A 5 -6.88 -0.86 -4.18
N LYS A 6 -6.50 -0.42 -5.39
CA LYS A 6 -5.91 0.90 -5.63
C LYS A 6 -6.85 2.03 -5.21
N GLU A 7 -8.12 1.94 -5.56
CA GLU A 7 -9.15 2.90 -5.13
C GLU A 7 -9.27 2.96 -3.61
N LEU A 8 -9.37 1.80 -2.95
CA LEU A 8 -9.51 1.73 -1.49
C LEU A 8 -8.26 2.26 -0.77
N ALA A 9 -7.07 1.89 -1.25
CA ALA A 9 -5.81 2.38 -0.69
C ALA A 9 -5.73 3.90 -0.81
N ALA A 10 -6.09 4.47 -1.97
CA ALA A 10 -6.13 5.92 -2.16
C ALA A 10 -7.11 6.61 -1.19
N THR A 11 -8.35 6.11 -1.08
CA THR A 11 -9.34 6.68 -0.15
C THR A 11 -8.91 6.59 1.31
N ILE A 12 -8.36 5.45 1.73
CA ILE A 12 -7.90 5.25 3.11
C ILE A 12 -6.72 6.17 3.42
N CYS A 13 -5.75 6.26 2.51
CA CYS A 13 -4.60 7.14 2.68
C CYS A 13 -5.03 8.61 2.76
N GLU A 14 -5.93 9.06 1.88
CA GLU A 14 -6.47 10.42 1.89
C GLU A 14 -7.18 10.76 3.22
N GLN A 15 -7.97 9.83 3.76
CA GLN A 15 -8.66 9.99 5.06
C GLN A 15 -7.70 10.17 6.25
N HIS A 16 -6.45 9.73 6.11
CA HIS A 16 -5.44 9.76 7.16
C HIS A 16 -4.30 10.73 6.85
N GLU A 17 -4.47 11.66 5.91
CA GLU A 17 -3.43 12.63 5.50
C GLU A 17 -2.12 11.96 5.04
N ILE A 18 -2.27 10.80 4.38
CA ILE A 18 -1.17 10.07 3.75
C ILE A 18 -1.27 10.28 2.25
N GLU A 19 -0.23 10.82 1.64
CA GLU A 19 -0.14 11.01 0.20
C GLU A 19 0.51 9.79 -0.45
N ILE A 20 -0.15 9.20 -1.45
CA ILE A 20 0.43 8.12 -2.26
C ILE A 20 1.19 8.74 -3.43
N LEU A 21 2.52 8.69 -3.39
CA LEU A 21 3.40 9.17 -4.45
C LEU A 21 3.53 8.16 -5.60
N ALA A 22 3.53 6.87 -5.26
CA ALA A 22 3.48 5.78 -6.24
C ALA A 22 2.86 4.52 -5.64
N MET A 23 2.20 3.72 -6.47
CA MET A 23 1.60 2.46 -6.07
C MET A 23 1.70 1.43 -7.19
N GLU A 24 2.23 0.26 -6.85
CA GLU A 24 2.35 -0.87 -7.75
C GLU A 24 1.82 -2.13 -7.07
N CYS A 25 1.11 -2.96 -7.83
CA CYS A 25 0.47 -4.16 -7.34
C CYS A 25 0.98 -5.35 -8.15
N HIS A 26 1.48 -6.35 -7.44
CA HIS A 26 1.81 -7.66 -7.98
C HIS A 26 0.76 -8.68 -7.55
N ILE A 27 0.91 -9.91 -8.05
CA ILE A 27 -0.04 -10.99 -7.78
C ILE A 27 -0.10 -11.38 -6.28
N ASP A 28 0.99 -11.19 -5.55
CA ASP A 28 1.15 -11.63 -4.16
C ASP A 28 1.58 -10.52 -3.17
N HIS A 29 1.91 -9.32 -3.66
CA HIS A 29 2.32 -8.20 -2.82
C HIS A 29 2.03 -6.84 -3.46
N VAL A 30 2.15 -5.77 -2.67
CA VAL A 30 1.95 -4.39 -3.11
C VAL A 30 3.11 -3.54 -2.64
N HIS A 31 3.60 -2.66 -3.51
CA HIS A 31 4.55 -1.60 -3.19
C HIS A 31 3.82 -0.27 -3.10
N LEU A 32 4.00 0.43 -1.98
CA LEU A 32 3.48 1.76 -1.75
C LEU A 32 4.63 2.70 -1.44
N PHE A 33 4.70 3.77 -2.21
CA PHE A 33 5.56 4.90 -1.90
C PHE A 33 4.69 6.04 -1.41
N VAL A 34 4.84 6.40 -0.13
CA VAL A 34 3.96 7.33 0.55
C VAL A 34 4.72 8.45 1.25
N SER A 35 4.12 9.62 1.29
CA SER A 35 4.47 10.72 2.18
C SER A 35 3.44 10.79 3.29
N ALA A 36 3.88 10.90 4.54
CA ALA A 36 3.00 10.93 5.70
C ALA A 36 3.52 11.92 6.75
N LEU A 37 2.61 12.42 7.59
CA LEU A 37 2.96 13.34 8.67
C LEU A 37 3.87 12.67 9.71
N PRO A 38 4.84 13.38 10.31
CA PRO A 38 5.77 12.81 11.29
C PRO A 38 5.11 12.24 12.54
N GLN A 39 3.86 12.63 12.84
CA GLN A 39 3.09 12.13 13.99
C GLN A 39 2.49 10.74 13.72
N LEU A 40 2.36 10.33 12.45
CA LEU A 40 1.87 9.02 12.07
C LEU A 40 2.97 7.98 12.22
N SER A 41 2.74 6.99 13.07
CA SER A 41 3.66 5.88 13.20
C SER A 41 3.56 4.94 12.00
N ILE A 42 4.67 4.32 11.60
CA ILE A 42 4.68 3.30 10.55
C ILE A 42 3.66 2.17 10.84
N PRO A 43 3.56 1.60 12.07
CA PRO A 43 2.52 0.62 12.39
C PRO A 43 1.09 1.12 12.14
N ASP A 44 0.79 2.39 12.42
CA ASP A 44 -0.54 2.96 12.19
C ASP A 44 -0.86 3.05 10.70
N ILE A 45 0.08 3.55 9.88
CA ILE A 45 -0.04 3.57 8.42
C ILE A 45 -0.34 2.16 7.88
N MET A 46 0.44 1.17 8.32
CA MET A 46 0.22 -0.22 7.88
C MET A 46 -1.11 -0.79 8.37
N LYS A 47 -1.56 -0.41 9.56
CA LYS A 47 -2.88 -0.81 10.10
C LYS A 47 -4.01 -0.25 9.25
N TYR A 48 -3.95 1.04 8.89
CA TYR A 48 -4.97 1.67 8.06
C TYR A 48 -5.04 1.01 6.68
N VAL A 49 -3.90 0.92 6.00
CA VAL A 49 -3.86 0.39 4.63
C VAL A 49 -4.21 -1.11 4.61
N LYS A 50 -3.50 -1.95 5.37
CA LYS A 50 -3.72 -3.41 5.33
C LYS A 50 -5.07 -3.78 5.93
N GLY A 51 -5.42 -3.19 7.07
CA GLY A 51 -6.67 -3.49 7.78
C GLY A 51 -7.90 -2.99 7.02
N GLY A 52 -7.88 -1.73 6.59
CA GLY A 52 -8.99 -1.12 5.86
C GLY A 52 -9.25 -1.82 4.52
N THR A 53 -8.20 -2.06 3.73
CA THR A 53 -8.36 -2.77 2.45
C THR A 53 -8.81 -4.22 2.64
N ALA A 54 -8.26 -4.95 3.62
CA ALA A 54 -8.66 -6.33 3.87
C ALA A 54 -10.13 -6.46 4.28
N ASN A 55 -10.63 -5.54 5.10
CA ASN A 55 -12.02 -5.56 5.54
C ASN A 55 -12.97 -5.44 4.33
N VAL A 56 -12.76 -4.42 3.50
CA VAL A 56 -13.63 -4.16 2.35
C VAL A 56 -13.48 -5.23 1.28
N LEU A 57 -12.24 -5.58 0.89
CA LEU A 57 -12.01 -6.56 -0.17
C LEU A 57 -12.51 -7.95 0.18
N ARG A 58 -12.39 -8.39 1.44
CA ARG A 58 -12.92 -9.71 1.84
C ARG A 58 -14.45 -9.76 1.84
N THR A 59 -15.09 -8.60 2.01
CA THR A 59 -16.55 -8.46 1.91
C THR A 59 -17.00 -8.44 0.45
N GLU A 60 -16.29 -7.72 -0.42
CA GLU A 60 -16.62 -7.58 -1.84
C GLU A 60 -16.25 -8.82 -2.68
N PHE A 61 -15.23 -9.58 -2.29
CA PHE A 61 -14.68 -10.73 -3.02
C PHE A 61 -14.73 -11.99 -2.14
N PRO A 62 -15.83 -12.78 -2.17
CA PRO A 62 -16.02 -13.95 -1.32
C PRO A 62 -14.93 -15.02 -1.44
N GLU A 63 -14.23 -15.10 -2.57
CA GLU A 63 -13.08 -15.99 -2.76
C GLU A 63 -11.96 -15.72 -1.74
N LEU A 64 -11.79 -14.47 -1.31
CA LEU A 64 -10.80 -14.07 -0.30
C LEU A 64 -11.23 -14.47 1.11
N SER A 65 -12.52 -14.70 1.36
CA SER A 65 -13.03 -15.09 2.68
C SER A 65 -12.53 -16.46 3.13
N ARG A 66 -12.12 -17.32 2.18
CA ARG A 66 -11.55 -18.65 2.47
C ARG A 66 -10.14 -18.56 3.06
N MET A 67 -9.44 -17.46 2.86
CA MET A 67 -8.13 -17.21 3.48
C MET A 67 -8.33 -16.76 4.93
N PRO A 68 -7.48 -17.19 5.88
CA PRO A 68 -7.57 -16.73 7.27
C PRO A 68 -7.30 -15.22 7.41
N SER A 69 -6.43 -14.66 6.55
CA SER A 69 -6.19 -13.23 6.43
C SER A 69 -5.81 -12.88 4.99
N LEU A 70 -6.13 -11.66 4.54
CA LEU A 70 -5.70 -11.17 3.23
C LEU A 70 -4.21 -10.84 3.22
N TRP A 71 -3.75 -10.14 4.26
CA TRP A 71 -2.35 -9.78 4.43
C TRP A 71 -1.66 -10.66 5.46
N THR A 72 -0.37 -10.90 5.28
CA THR A 72 0.49 -11.42 6.35
C THR A 72 0.67 -10.37 7.44
N ARG A 73 1.19 -10.75 8.62
CA ARG A 73 1.49 -9.78 9.69
C ARG A 73 2.66 -8.86 9.31
N SER A 74 3.64 -9.40 8.60
CA SER A 74 4.86 -8.70 8.21
C SER A 74 4.64 -7.62 7.17
N TYR A 75 5.55 -6.66 7.14
CA TYR A 75 5.66 -5.64 6.11
C TYR A 75 7.12 -5.18 6.03
N PHE A 76 7.51 -4.66 4.87
CA PHE A 76 8.82 -4.05 4.66
C PHE A 76 8.65 -2.54 4.56
N VAL A 77 9.50 -1.79 5.26
CA VAL A 77 9.50 -0.32 5.26
C VAL A 77 10.95 0.14 5.16
N SER A 78 11.18 1.08 4.25
CA SER A 78 12.43 1.80 4.11
C SER A 78 12.12 3.26 3.88
N THR A 79 12.93 4.16 4.45
CA THR A 79 12.88 5.56 4.09
C THR A 79 13.53 5.76 2.72
N ALA A 80 12.94 6.62 1.90
CA ALA A 80 13.67 7.22 0.78
C ALA A 80 14.25 8.55 1.28
N GLY A 81 15.47 8.87 0.83
CA GLY A 81 16.11 10.16 1.10
C GLY A 81 15.42 11.30 0.35
N GLU A 82 16.18 12.29 -0.12
CA GLU A 82 15.63 13.44 -0.84
C GLU A 82 14.78 12.98 -2.04
N VAL A 83 13.47 13.28 -1.99
CA VAL A 83 12.47 12.77 -2.93
C VAL A 83 12.38 13.74 -4.11
N SER A 84 13.25 13.56 -5.11
CA SER A 84 13.06 14.21 -6.42
C SER A 84 12.06 13.41 -7.27
N SER A 85 11.54 14.04 -8.32
CA SER A 85 10.73 13.35 -9.34
C SER A 85 11.51 12.21 -10.00
N GLU A 86 12.85 12.30 -10.08
CA GLU A 86 13.69 11.19 -10.53
C GLU A 86 13.75 10.05 -9.52
N THR A 87 13.76 10.33 -8.21
CA THR A 87 13.69 9.28 -7.16
C THR A 87 12.38 8.49 -7.25
N ILE A 88 11.25 9.17 -7.49
CA ILE A 88 9.95 8.51 -7.69
C ILE A 88 9.98 7.66 -8.96
N LYS A 89 10.49 8.21 -10.07
CA LYS A 89 10.59 7.50 -11.34
C LYS A 89 11.49 6.27 -11.24
N TRP A 90 12.66 6.42 -10.63
CA TRP A 90 13.60 5.32 -10.37
C TRP A 90 12.98 4.23 -9.50
N TYR A 91 12.25 4.62 -8.44
CA TYR A 91 11.56 3.65 -7.58
C TYR A 91 10.55 2.83 -8.38
N VAL A 92 9.70 3.48 -9.18
CA VAL A 92 8.70 2.82 -10.04
C VAL A 92 9.36 1.92 -11.08
N GLU A 93 10.45 2.37 -11.72
CA GLU A 93 11.17 1.57 -12.73
C GLU A 93 11.89 0.35 -12.12
N THR A 94 12.42 0.49 -10.90
CA THR A 94 13.14 -0.58 -10.20
C THR A 94 12.20 -1.62 -9.60
N GLN A 95 11.01 -1.23 -9.13
CA GLN A 95 10.03 -2.21 -8.65
C GLN A 95 9.46 -3.05 -9.80
N LYS A 96 9.21 -2.45 -10.98
CA LYS A 96 8.78 -3.18 -12.19
C LYS A 96 9.73 -4.27 -12.67
N THR A 97 11.02 -4.15 -12.37
CA THR A 97 12.07 -5.08 -12.85
C THR A 97 12.53 -6.07 -11.79
N ARG A 98 12.10 -5.91 -10.53
CA ARG A 98 12.32 -6.93 -9.51
C ARG A 98 11.23 -7.99 -9.67
N TYR A 99 11.66 -9.14 -10.22
CA TYR A 99 10.94 -10.38 -10.53
C TYR A 99 10.39 -10.49 -11.96
#